data_AF-A0A442XEN7-F1
#
_entry.id   AF-A0A442XEN7-F1
#
_cell.length_a   1.000
_cell.length_b   1.000
_cell.length_c   1.000
_cell.angle_alpha   90.00
_cell.angle_beta   90.00
_cell.angle_gamma   90.00
#
_symmetry.space_group_name_H-M   'P 1'
#
loop_
_entity.id
_entity.type
_entity.pdbx_description
1 polymer ?
#
loop_
_entity_poly.entity_id
_entity_poly.type
_entity_poly.pdbx_seq_one_letter_code
_entity_poly.pdbx_strand_id
1 'polypeptide(L)'
;MQPAAVIAGCQTGPAPIIFKPGVDLNSTVVALDQCKIDSFKEIPQSLATDVRPGYNNPGTIQCNTYGTMVTCNRIGAVNIPASSTTYDVNGELRDRYIVRCLQSNGFTVKMDGRACVTEAETKKALADRAAGQFPQCAVKAGP
;
A
#
# COMPACT_ATOMS: atom_id res chain seq x y z
N MET A 1 -35.56 10.21 2.44
CA MET A 1 -34.37 10.98 2.05
C MET A 1 -33.21 10.53 2.93
N GLN A 2 -32.45 9.54 2.48
CA GLN A 2 -31.28 9.03 3.18
C GLN A 2 -30.02 9.75 2.65
N PRO A 3 -29.11 10.19 3.52
CA PRO A 3 -27.90 10.89 3.11
C PRO A 3 -26.96 9.94 2.37
N ALA A 4 -26.50 10.39 1.20
CA ALA A 4 -25.45 9.75 0.44
C ALA A 4 -24.13 9.78 1.24
N ALA A 5 -23.64 8.60 1.62
CA ALA A 5 -22.28 8.45 2.10
C ALA A 5 -21.33 8.65 0.92
N VAL A 6 -20.65 9.78 0.88
CA VAL A 6 -19.48 9.99 0.01
C VAL A 6 -18.38 9.09 0.55
N ILE A 7 -18.12 7.96 -0.12
CA ILE A 7 -16.92 7.14 0.12
C ILE A 7 -15.73 7.93 -0.43
N ALA A 8 -15.21 8.85 0.38
CA ALA A 8 -13.96 9.51 0.12
C ALA A 8 -12.82 8.67 0.71
N GLY A 9 -11.94 8.20 -0.18
CA GLY A 9 -10.54 7.99 0.15
C GLY A 9 -10.08 6.55 0.18
N CYS A 10 -9.70 6.00 -0.98
CA CYS A 10 -8.45 5.25 -1.01
C CYS A 10 -7.36 6.24 -0.57
N GLN A 11 -7.05 6.29 0.72
CA GLN A 11 -5.88 7.01 1.19
C GLN A 11 -4.67 6.31 0.60
N THR A 12 -4.19 6.85 -0.51
CA THR A 12 -2.87 6.55 -1.03
C THR A 12 -1.89 6.83 0.10
N GLY A 13 -1.12 5.82 0.50
CA GLY A 13 -0.07 5.98 1.48
C GLY A 13 0.92 7.08 1.08
N PRO A 14 1.92 7.36 1.94
CA PRO A 14 2.94 8.36 1.65
C PRO A 14 3.50 8.17 0.23
N ALA A 15 3.52 9.25 -0.54
CA ALA A 15 4.00 9.25 -1.91
C ALA A 15 5.40 9.89 -1.93
N PRO A 16 6.46 9.11 -2.19
CA PRO A 16 7.81 9.61 -2.10
C PRO A 16 8.07 10.69 -3.15
N ILE A 17 8.69 11.79 -2.74
CA ILE A 17 9.13 12.85 -3.65
C ILE A 17 10.60 12.60 -3.96
N ILE A 18 10.90 12.31 -5.22
CA ILE A 18 12.25 12.03 -5.72
C ILE A 18 12.65 13.19 -6.63
N PHE A 19 13.73 13.89 -6.28
CA PHE A 19 14.11 15.12 -6.94
C PHE A 19 15.63 15.27 -7.08
N LYS A 20 16.06 15.76 -8.25
CA LYS A 20 17.42 16.20 -8.52
C LYS A 20 17.36 17.44 -9.41
N PRO A 21 18.02 18.56 -9.06
CA PRO A 21 18.04 19.75 -9.91
C PRO A 21 18.57 19.45 -11.31
N GLY A 22 17.94 20.03 -12.34
CA GLY A 22 18.35 19.84 -13.73
C GLY A 22 17.97 18.48 -14.35
N VAL A 23 17.22 17.63 -13.63
CA VAL A 23 16.77 16.34 -14.12
C VAL A 23 15.25 16.34 -14.28
N ASP A 24 14.79 15.96 -15.48
CA ASP A 24 13.38 15.88 -15.79
C ASP A 24 12.70 14.66 -15.11
N LEU A 25 11.37 14.61 -15.15
CA LEU A 25 10.62 13.53 -14.51
C LEU A 25 10.88 12.17 -15.16
N ASN A 26 11.04 12.10 -16.48
CA ASN A 26 11.24 10.82 -17.16
C ASN A 26 12.59 10.21 -16.77
N SER A 27 13.65 11.03 -16.74
CA SER A 27 14.96 10.61 -16.22
C SER A 27 14.91 10.18 -14.74
N THR A 28 14.04 10.78 -13.94
CA THR A 28 13.81 10.35 -12.55
C THR A 28 13.18 8.97 -12.49
N VAL A 29 12.21 8.66 -13.36
CA VAL A 29 11.58 7.34 -13.45
C VAL A 29 12.60 6.28 -13.87
N VAL A 30 13.40 6.57 -14.90
CA VAL A 30 14.45 5.64 -15.36
C VAL A 30 15.45 5.33 -14.24
N ALA A 31 15.88 6.34 -13.47
CA ALA A 31 16.78 6.13 -12.33
C ALA A 31 16.12 5.28 -11.22
N LEU A 32 14.84 5.53 -10.92
CA LEU A 32 14.08 4.73 -9.96
C LEU A 32 13.96 3.28 -10.41
N ASP A 33 13.61 3.05 -11.66
CA ASP A 33 13.46 1.71 -12.24
C ASP A 33 14.79 0.96 -12.24
N GLN A 34 15.89 1.62 -12.59
CA GLN A 34 17.21 1.01 -12.53
C GLN A 34 17.59 0.61 -11.10
N CYS A 35 17.39 1.51 -10.12
CA CYS A 35 17.63 1.20 -8.71
C CYS A 35 16.75 0.05 -8.21
N LYS A 36 15.51 -0.06 -8.71
CA LYS A 36 14.60 -1.16 -8.39
C LYS A 36 15.07 -2.48 -9.00
N ILE A 37 15.51 -2.48 -10.26
CA ILE A 37 16.09 -3.66 -10.91
C ILE A 37 17.31 -4.14 -10.14
N ASP A 38 18.21 -3.23 -9.77
CA ASP A 38 19.41 -3.58 -9.01
C ASP A 38 19.07 -4.08 -7.60
N SER A 39 18.02 -3.54 -6.98
CA SER A 39 17.52 -4.05 -5.70
C SER A 39 17.11 -5.53 -5.77
N PHE A 40 16.56 -5.99 -6.90
CA PHE A 40 16.17 -7.40 -7.07
C PHE A 40 17.36 -8.32 -7.32
N LYS A 41 18.45 -7.81 -7.90
CA LYS A 41 19.69 -8.57 -8.10
C LYS A 41 20.42 -8.79 -6.77
N GLU A 42 20.55 -7.72 -5.98
CA GLU A 42 21.28 -7.74 -4.71
C GLU A 42 20.47 -8.34 -3.56
N ILE A 43 19.15 -8.14 -3.57
CA ILE A 43 18.25 -8.58 -2.50
C ILE A 43 17.08 -9.37 -3.14
N PRO A 44 17.28 -10.67 -3.39
CA PRO A 44 16.25 -11.51 -3.99
C PRO A 44 14.95 -11.52 -3.18
N GLN A 45 13.84 -11.74 -3.87
CA GLN A 45 12.55 -11.88 -3.22
C GLN A 45 12.52 -13.11 -2.31
N SER A 46 12.00 -12.94 -1.10
CA SER A 46 11.80 -14.04 -0.15
C SER A 46 10.35 -14.02 0.27
N LEU A 47 9.52 -14.79 -0.43
CA LEU A 47 8.10 -14.88 -0.14
C LEU A 47 7.87 -15.86 1.00
N ALA A 48 7.22 -15.38 2.06
CA ALA A 48 6.73 -16.20 3.16
C ALA A 48 5.20 -16.13 3.20
N THR A 49 4.56 -17.25 3.52
CA THR A 49 3.11 -17.31 3.70
C THR A 49 2.81 -17.63 5.15
N ASP A 50 2.17 -16.70 5.85
CA ASP A 50 1.57 -16.96 7.16
C ASP A 50 0.19 -17.57 6.95
N VAL A 51 -0.08 -18.72 7.57
CA VAL A 51 -1.36 -19.42 7.51
C VAL A 51 -1.94 -19.49 8.91
N ARG A 52 -3.07 -18.82 9.10
CA ARG A 52 -3.85 -18.87 10.34
C ARG A 52 -4.99 -19.86 10.14
N PRO A 53 -4.91 -21.06 10.75
CA PRO A 53 -5.94 -22.06 10.58
C PRO A 53 -7.27 -21.54 11.11
N GLY A 54 -8.34 -21.88 10.40
CA GLY A 54 -9.70 -21.57 10.84
C GLY A 54 -10.08 -22.41 12.04
N TYR A 55 -11.01 -21.90 12.84
CA TYR A 55 -11.58 -22.62 13.98
C TYR A 55 -13.09 -22.68 13.81
N ASN A 56 -13.65 -23.90 13.85
CA ASN A 56 -15.09 -24.11 13.71
C ASN A 56 -15.60 -24.96 14.86
N ASN A 57 -16.51 -24.40 15.65
CA ASN A 57 -17.28 -25.09 16.65
C ASN A 57 -18.77 -25.01 16.25
N PRO A 58 -19.43 -26.13 15.91
CA PRO A 58 -20.83 -26.12 15.47
C PRO A 58 -21.83 -25.78 16.59
N GLY A 59 -21.39 -25.65 17.85
CA GLY A 59 -22.23 -25.39 19.01
C GLY A 59 -23.10 -26.59 19.38
N THR A 60 -24.04 -26.36 20.31
CA THR A 60 -25.04 -27.36 20.70
C THR A 60 -26.40 -26.96 20.15
N ILE A 61 -27.18 -27.94 19.67
CA ILE A 61 -28.58 -27.74 19.30
C ILE A 61 -29.42 -27.93 20.56
N GLN A 62 -30.11 -26.87 20.99
CA GLN A 62 -31.10 -26.95 22.07
C GLN A 62 -32.49 -26.85 21.46
N CYS A 63 -33.29 -27.89 21.65
CA CYS A 63 -34.67 -27.95 21.18
C CYS A 63 -35.63 -27.85 22.37
N ASN A 64 -36.64 -26.99 22.25
CA ASN A 64 -37.74 -26.90 23.18
C ASN A 64 -39.03 -27.29 22.45
N THR A 65 -39.85 -28.12 23.09
CA THR A 65 -41.14 -28.57 22.55
C THR A 65 -42.27 -27.90 23.33
N TYR A 66 -43.17 -27.22 22.63
CA TYR A 66 -44.39 -26.63 23.20
C TYR A 66 -45.60 -27.15 22.43
N GLY A 67 -46.41 -28.01 23.07
CA GLY A 67 -47.52 -28.69 22.40
C GLY A 67 -47.02 -29.65 21.31
N THR A 68 -47.48 -29.45 20.07
CA THR A 68 -47.04 -30.22 18.88
C THR A 68 -45.91 -29.55 18.09
N MET A 69 -45.46 -28.35 18.48
CA MET A 69 -44.37 -27.63 17.83
C MET A 69 -43.04 -27.86 18.54
N VAL A 70 -42.00 -28.19 17.76
CA VAL A 70 -40.61 -28.30 18.21
C VAL A 70 -39.82 -27.15 17.61
N THR A 71 -39.19 -26.33 18.45
CA THR A 71 -38.30 -25.24 18.01
C THR A 71 -36.89 -25.53 18.48
N CYS A 72 -35.94 -25.56 17.54
CA CYS A 72 -34.52 -25.82 17.82
C CYS A 72 -33.67 -24.59 17.54
N ASN A 73 -32.83 -24.22 18.49
CA ASN A 73 -31.85 -23.14 18.37
C ASN A 73 -30.43 -23.70 18.50
N ARG A 74 -29.50 -23.15 17.70
CA ARG A 74 -28.07 -23.46 17.82
C ARG A 74 -27.43 -22.45 18.75
N ILE A 75 -26.82 -22.93 19.83
CA ILE A 75 -26.21 -22.12 20.89
C ILE A 75 -24.70 -22.39 20.94
N GLY A 76 -23.90 -21.34 21.09
CA GLY A 76 -22.45 -21.45 21.26
C GLY A 76 -21.68 -21.83 20.00
N ALA A 77 -22.25 -21.61 18.80
CA ALA A 77 -21.54 -21.83 17.56
C ALA A 77 -20.52 -20.72 17.29
N VAL A 78 -19.31 -21.10 16.86
CA VAL A 78 -18.21 -20.21 16.50
C VAL A 78 -17.64 -20.65 15.16
N ASN A 79 -17.51 -19.72 14.21
CA ASN A 79 -16.84 -19.98 12.94
C ASN A 79 -15.84 -18.84 12.67
N ILE A 80 -14.56 -19.15 12.81
CA ILE A 80 -13.44 -18.28 12.45
C ILE A 80 -12.85 -18.86 11.17
N PRO A 81 -12.98 -18.18 10.02
CA PRO A 81 -12.45 -18.69 8.75
C PRO A 81 -10.93 -18.74 8.79
N ALA A 82 -10.35 -19.67 8.03
CA ALA A 82 -8.91 -19.69 7.81
C ALA A 82 -8.48 -18.44 7.03
N SER A 83 -7.31 -17.89 7.33
CA SER A 83 -6.69 -16.85 6.53
C SER A 83 -5.27 -17.22 6.16
N SER A 84 -4.84 -16.75 4.99
CA SER A 84 -3.44 -16.83 4.56
C SER A 84 -2.98 -15.47 4.10
N THR A 85 -1.75 -15.10 4.39
CA THR A 85 -1.15 -13.84 3.96
C THR A 85 0.26 -14.12 3.48
N THR A 86 0.50 -13.88 2.20
CA THR A 86 1.83 -13.97 1.60
C THR A 86 2.46 -12.59 1.59
N TYR A 87 3.69 -12.50 2.08
CA TYR A 87 4.45 -11.25 2.12
C TYR A 87 5.91 -11.49 1.74
N ASP A 88 6.56 -10.45 1.23
CA ASP A 88 7.99 -10.49 0.94
C ASP A 88 8.78 -10.05 2.18
N VAL A 89 9.50 -10.98 2.79
CA VAL A 89 10.31 -10.76 3.98
C VAL A 89 11.39 -9.70 3.73
N ASN A 90 11.89 -9.64 2.49
CA ASN A 90 12.96 -8.72 2.10
C ASN A 90 12.45 -7.40 1.49
N GLY A 91 11.14 -7.17 1.45
CA GLY A 91 10.54 -5.98 0.85
C GLY A 91 11.12 -4.68 1.39
N GLU A 92 11.14 -4.52 2.72
CA GLU A 92 11.66 -3.31 3.37
C GLU A 92 13.18 -3.12 3.16
N LEU A 93 13.93 -4.21 3.00
CA LEU A 93 15.36 -4.13 2.68
C LEU A 93 15.57 -3.60 1.26
N ARG A 94 14.77 -4.04 0.29
CA ARG A 94 14.80 -3.48 -1.07
C ARG A 94 14.40 -2.02 -1.12
N ASP A 95 13.38 -1.61 -0.38
CA ASP A 95 12.97 -0.21 -0.34
C ASP A 95 14.11 0.68 0.19
N ARG A 96 14.80 0.25 1.25
CA ARG A 96 16.00 0.93 1.78
C ARG A 96 17.15 0.96 0.77
N TYR A 97 17.35 -0.12 0.01
CA TYR A 97 18.36 -0.18 -1.05
C TYR A 97 18.05 0.84 -2.16
N ILE A 98 16.80 0.89 -2.63
CA ILE A 98 16.37 1.82 -3.68
C ILE A 98 16.63 3.27 -3.25
N VAL A 99 16.28 3.63 -2.02
CA VAL A 99 16.53 4.98 -1.48
C VAL A 99 18.03 5.31 -1.49
N ARG A 100 18.88 4.38 -1.03
CA ARG A 100 20.34 4.57 -1.03
C ARG A 100 20.92 4.69 -2.44
N CYS A 101 20.45 3.87 -3.37
CA CYS A 101 20.84 3.92 -4.78
C CYS A 101 20.48 5.28 -5.42
N LEU A 102 19.28 5.79 -5.15
CA LEU A 102 18.87 7.12 -5.62
C LEU A 102 19.75 8.23 -5.00
N GLN A 103 20.01 8.15 -3.70
CA GLN A 103 20.89 9.10 -3.01
C GLN A 103 22.32 9.08 -3.55
N SER A 104 22.89 7.91 -3.84
CA SER A 104 24.21 7.82 -4.48
C SER A 104 24.24 8.38 -5.89
N ASN A 105 23.11 8.34 -6.60
CA ASN A 105 22.92 8.98 -7.90
C ASN A 105 22.63 10.50 -7.80
N GLY A 106 22.67 11.06 -6.59
CA GLY A 106 22.48 12.49 -6.31
C GLY A 106 21.03 12.94 -6.27
N PHE A 107 20.08 12.02 -6.11
CA PHE A 107 18.68 12.37 -5.88
C PHE A 107 18.40 12.58 -4.40
N THR A 108 17.63 13.62 -4.10
CA THR A 108 16.99 13.81 -2.80
C THR A 108 15.68 13.04 -2.78
N VAL A 109 15.47 12.23 -1.75
CA VAL A 109 14.26 11.44 -1.56
C VAL A 109 13.58 11.88 -0.27
N LYS A 110 12.30 12.28 -0.37
CA LYS A 110 11.43 12.57 0.78
C LYS A 110 10.33 11.52 0.84
N MET A 111 10.43 10.59 1.80
CA MET A 111 9.52 9.44 1.90
C MET A 111 8.16 9.81 2.52
N ASP A 112 8.09 10.84 3.35
CA ASP A 112 6.88 11.36 4.01
C ASP A 112 6.11 12.38 3.11
N GLY A 113 6.30 12.29 1.80
CA GLY A 113 5.60 13.15 0.84
C GLY A 113 4.12 12.80 0.69
N ARG A 114 3.36 13.72 0.10
CA ARG A 114 1.99 13.48 -0.37
C ARG A 114 1.94 13.55 -1.88
N ALA A 115 1.03 12.80 -2.49
CA ALA A 115 0.74 12.95 -3.91
C ALA A 115 0.11 14.33 -4.18
N CYS A 116 0.39 14.89 -5.37
CA CYS A 116 -0.37 16.04 -5.85
C CYS A 116 -1.82 15.61 -6.14
N VAL A 117 -2.79 16.39 -5.65
CA VAL A 117 -4.23 16.06 -5.72
C VAL A 117 -4.90 16.82 -6.86
N THR A 118 -4.50 18.06 -7.10
CA THR A 118 -5.10 18.93 -8.13
C THR A 118 -4.16 19.18 -9.30
N GLU A 119 -4.71 19.52 -10.46
CA GLU A 119 -3.91 19.90 -11.63
C GLU A 119 -3.05 21.15 -11.36
N ALA A 120 -3.55 22.10 -10.57
CA ALA A 120 -2.80 23.27 -10.16
C ALA A 120 -1.57 22.91 -9.31
N GLU A 121 -1.71 21.94 -8.39
CA GLU A 121 -0.58 21.41 -7.62
C GLU A 121 0.44 20.71 -8.51
N THR A 122 -0.03 19.91 -9.47
CA THR A 122 0.86 19.25 -10.44
C THR A 122 1.63 20.27 -11.27
N LYS A 123 0.97 21.30 -11.82
CA LYS A 123 1.63 22.37 -12.58
C LYS A 123 2.66 23.11 -11.74
N LYS A 124 2.33 23.42 -10.48
CA LYS A 124 3.27 24.05 -9.55
C LYS A 124 4.47 23.16 -9.26
N ALA A 125 4.26 21.88 -8.96
CA ALA A 125 5.34 20.94 -8.69
C ALA A 125 6.26 20.75 -9.91
N LEU A 126 5.71 20.75 -11.14
CA LEU A 126 6.50 20.74 -12.37
C LEU A 126 7.32 22.03 -12.53
N ALA A 127 6.73 23.18 -12.24
CA ALA A 127 7.43 24.47 -12.29
C ALA A 127 8.55 24.55 -11.24
N ASP A 128 8.29 24.13 -10.00
CA ASP A 128 9.29 24.05 -8.92
C ASP A 128 10.48 23.20 -9.38
N ARG A 129 10.22 22.02 -9.97
CA ARG A 129 11.27 21.15 -10.50
C ARG A 129 12.08 21.80 -11.61
N ALA A 130 11.42 22.46 -12.55
CA ALA A 130 12.08 23.18 -13.65
C ALA A 130 12.95 24.34 -13.13
N ALA A 131 12.54 24.97 -12.03
CA ALA A 131 13.30 26.01 -11.33
C ALA A 131 14.41 25.45 -10.41
N GLY A 132 14.62 24.13 -10.37
CA GLY A 132 15.59 23.50 -9.48
C GLY A 132 15.18 23.46 -8.01
N GLN A 133 13.92 23.75 -7.71
CA GLN A 133 13.35 23.74 -6.36
C GLN A 133 12.72 22.39 -6.04
N PHE A 134 12.82 21.98 -4.77
CA PHE A 134 12.21 20.75 -4.30
C PHE A 134 10.68 20.89 -4.25
N PRO A 135 9.90 20.06 -4.98
CA PRO A 135 8.46 20.21 -5.05
C PRO A 135 7.77 19.82 -3.73
N GLN A 136 6.62 20.44 -3.46
CA GLN A 136 5.85 20.21 -2.21
C GLN A 136 5.01 18.92 -2.23
N CYS A 137 4.77 18.35 -3.40
CA CYS A 137 4.01 17.12 -3.59
C CYS A 137 4.65 16.24 -4.68
N ALA A 138 4.38 14.94 -4.61
CA ALA A 138 4.83 13.97 -5.59
C ALA A 138 3.95 14.05 -6.84
N VAL A 139 4.57 14.38 -7.97
CA VAL A 139 3.92 14.29 -9.28
C VAL A 139 3.87 12.81 -9.66
N LYS A 140 2.70 12.31 -10.09
CA LYS A 140 2.61 10.98 -10.70
C LYS A 140 3.48 10.95 -11.95
N ALA A 141 4.49 10.09 -11.94
CA ALA A 141 5.34 9.89 -13.10
C ALA A 141 4.84 8.65 -13.86
N GLY A 142 4.09 8.89 -14.95
CA GLY A 142 3.48 7.83 -15.77
C GLY A 142 2.09 7.36 -15.31
N PRO A 143 1.36 6.62 -16.17
CA PRO A 143 -0.03 6.17 -15.93
C PRO A 143 -0.18 5.30 -14.68
#